data_AF-A0A7X5VG24-F1
#
_entry.id   AF-A0A7X5VG24-F1
#
_cell.length_a   1.000
_cell.length_b   1.000
_cell.length_c   1.000
_cell.angle_alpha   90.00
_cell.angle_beta   90.00
_cell.angle_gamma   90.00
#
_symmetry.space_group_name_H-M   'P 1'
#
loop_
_entity.id
_entity.type
_entity.pdbx_description
1 polymer ?
#
loop_
_entity_poly.entity_id
_entity_poly.type
_entity_poly.pdbx_seq_one_letter_code
_entity_poly.pdbx_strand_id
1 'polypeptide(L)'
;MTSFETDRETLRALADEGNERALDRLADLADERNDVDELSELLDEGCVRAGEFLTRRAAAAHDLRELQRIADAGYDEAADVLDRLLAGTSD
;
A
#
# COMPACT_ATOMS: atom_id res chain seq x y z
N MET A 1 9.94 13.85 22.84
CA MET A 1 8.82 13.87 21.88
C MET A 1 9.13 15.05 20.98
N THR A 2 9.56 14.96 19.72
CA THR A 2 9.02 14.16 18.60
C THR A 2 9.97 14.24 17.36
N SER A 3 11.04 13.44 17.26
CA SER A 3 11.85 13.46 16.02
C SER A 3 11.09 12.80 14.86
N PHE A 4 10.46 11.65 15.12
CA PHE A 4 9.77 10.85 14.09
C PHE A 4 8.55 11.51 13.44
N GLU A 5 7.79 12.35 14.16
CA GLU A 5 6.65 13.06 13.56
C GLU A 5 7.12 14.19 12.63
N THR A 6 8.22 14.86 12.98
CA THR A 6 8.85 15.87 12.11
C THR A 6 9.37 15.22 10.82
N ASP A 7 9.99 14.05 10.92
CA ASP A 7 10.42 13.27 9.76
C ASP A 7 9.22 12.91 8.87
N ARG A 8 8.09 12.48 9.45
CA ARG A 8 6.88 12.16 8.68
C ARG A 8 6.29 13.36 7.97
N GLU A 9 6.09 14.50 8.64
CA GLU A 9 5.57 15.71 7.99
C GLU A 9 6.52 16.18 6.87
N THR A 10 7.83 16.07 7.10
CA THR A 10 8.84 16.40 6.08
C THR A 10 8.76 15.45 4.89
N LEU A 11 8.63 14.14 5.14
CA LEU A 11 8.45 13.14 4.08
C LEU A 11 7.14 13.38 3.31
N ARG A 12 6.06 13.77 3.99
CA ARG A 12 4.78 14.10 3.35
C ARG A 12 4.93 15.29 2.42
N ALA A 13 5.54 16.39 2.89
CA ALA A 13 5.81 17.55 2.06
C ALA A 13 6.69 17.22 0.83
N LEU A 14 7.69 16.34 0.99
CA LEU A 14 8.51 15.87 -0.13
C LEU A 14 7.70 14.99 -1.09
N ALA A 15 6.85 14.10 -0.59
CA ALA A 15 5.96 13.27 -1.39
C ALA A 15 4.98 14.11 -2.21
N ASP A 16 4.38 15.15 -1.60
CA ASP A 16 3.54 16.15 -2.28
C ASP A 16 4.30 16.91 -3.38
N GLU A 17 5.62 17.10 -3.22
CA GLU A 17 6.51 17.64 -4.26
C GLU A 17 6.84 16.62 -5.37
N GLY A 18 6.37 15.38 -5.24
CA GLY A 18 6.60 14.27 -6.17
C GLY A 18 7.84 13.43 -5.84
N ASN A 19 8.35 13.49 -4.61
CA ASN A 19 9.50 12.69 -4.20
C ASN A 19 9.08 11.24 -3.93
N GLU A 20 9.32 10.38 -4.92
CA GLU A 20 9.02 8.94 -4.85
C GLU A 20 9.65 8.25 -3.64
N ARG A 21 10.89 8.61 -3.29
CA ARG A 21 11.57 8.03 -2.11
C ARG A 21 10.90 8.41 -0.80
N ALA A 22 10.29 9.59 -0.75
CA ALA A 22 9.55 10.03 0.42
C ALA A 22 8.23 9.27 0.55
N LEU A 23 7.51 9.05 -0.56
CA LEU A 23 6.35 8.15 -0.62
C LEU A 23 6.71 6.74 -0.15
N ASP A 24 7.79 6.16 -0.69
CA ASP A 24 8.27 4.84 -0.29
C ASP A 24 8.56 4.74 1.21
N ARG A 25 9.09 5.82 1.80
CA ARG A 25 9.42 5.84 3.23
C ARG A 25 8.19 6.03 4.10
N LEU A 26 7.20 6.79 3.64
CA LEU A 26 5.89 6.86 4.29
C LEU A 26 5.19 5.52 4.27
N ALA A 27 5.26 4.79 3.14
CA ALA A 27 4.69 3.46 3.02
C ALA A 27 5.33 2.47 4.01
N ASP A 28 6.66 2.47 4.14
CA ASP A 28 7.36 1.68 5.17
C ASP A 28 6.81 1.98 6.58
N LEU A 29 6.74 3.27 6.94
CA LEU A 29 6.31 3.70 8.26
C LEU A 29 4.84 3.32 8.53
N ALA A 30 3.99 3.40 7.51
CA ALA A 30 2.59 3.01 7.59
C ALA A 30 2.46 1.48 7.77
N ASP A 31 3.23 0.68 7.03
CA ASP A 31 3.27 -0.78 7.19
C ASP A 31 3.76 -1.19 8.60
N GLU A 32 4.84 -0.57 9.09
CA GLU A 32 5.35 -0.77 10.45
C GLU A 32 4.28 -0.49 11.51
N ARG A 33 3.42 0.51 11.26
CA ARG A 33 2.29 0.89 12.13
C ARG A 33 1.01 0.09 11.86
N ASN A 34 1.01 -0.79 10.86
CA ASN A 34 -0.18 -1.49 10.36
C ASN A 34 -1.32 -0.55 9.94
N ASP A 35 -0.98 0.65 9.50
CA ASP A 35 -1.89 1.72 9.11
C ASP A 35 -2.33 1.54 7.65
N VAL A 36 -3.47 0.89 7.45
CA VAL A 36 -3.99 0.55 6.10
C VAL A 36 -4.53 1.76 5.40
N ASP A 37 -5.22 2.64 6.13
CA ASP A 37 -5.79 3.85 5.56
C ASP A 37 -4.68 4.70 4.92
N GLU A 38 -3.56 4.87 5.62
CA GLU A 38 -2.42 5.63 5.10
C GLU A 38 -1.75 4.95 3.89
N LEU A 39 -1.62 3.63 3.90
CA LEU A 39 -1.14 2.89 2.72
C LEU A 39 -2.10 3.05 1.54
N SER A 40 -3.41 3.08 1.76
CA SER A 40 -4.40 3.29 0.71
C SER A 40 -4.28 4.69 0.11
N GLU A 41 -4.13 5.72 0.94
CA GLU A 41 -3.89 7.08 0.47
C GLU A 41 -2.62 7.16 -0.39
N LEU A 42 -1.52 6.56 0.07
CA LEU A 42 -0.27 6.54 -0.67
C LEU A 42 -0.41 5.79 -2.01
N LEU A 43 -1.18 4.70 -2.05
CA LEU A 43 -1.47 3.98 -3.30
C LEU A 43 -2.26 4.85 -4.27
N ASP A 44 -3.29 5.56 -3.78
CA ASP A 44 -4.08 6.51 -4.59
C ASP A 44 -3.21 7.67 -5.14
N GLU A 45 -2.16 8.04 -4.41
CA GLU A 45 -1.13 9.00 -4.85
C GLU A 45 -0.11 8.39 -5.85
N GLY A 46 -0.18 7.08 -6.12
CA GLY A 46 0.68 6.36 -7.06
C GLY A 46 1.89 5.67 -6.44
N CYS A 47 1.92 5.46 -5.12
CA CYS A 47 3.00 4.73 -4.46
C CYS A 47 2.90 3.23 -4.74
N VAL A 48 3.81 2.74 -5.59
CA VAL A 48 3.98 1.30 -5.89
C VAL A 48 4.17 0.48 -4.61
N ARG A 49 5.00 0.97 -3.70
CA ARG A 49 5.36 0.26 -2.47
C ARG A 49 4.20 0.11 -1.49
N ALA A 50 3.29 1.09 -1.46
CA ALA A 50 2.06 0.98 -0.68
C ALA A 50 1.14 -0.12 -1.24
N GLY A 51 1.05 -0.21 -2.58
CA GLY A 51 0.37 -1.30 -3.29
C GLY A 51 0.91 -2.69 -2.92
N GLU A 52 2.24 -2.86 -2.85
CA GLU A 52 2.87 -4.12 -2.42
C GLU A 52 2.42 -4.53 -1.01
N PHE A 53 2.48 -3.60 -0.04
CA PHE A 53 2.11 -3.88 1.35
C PHE A 53 0.62 -4.22 1.49
N LEU A 54 -0.25 -3.43 0.87
CA LEU A 54 -1.69 -3.69 0.86
C LEU A 54 -2.01 -5.04 0.22
N THR A 55 -1.39 -5.35 -0.91
CA THR A 55 -1.57 -6.62 -1.63
C THR A 55 -1.19 -7.79 -0.75
N ARG A 56 0.01 -7.77 -0.17
CA ARG A 56 0.49 -8.84 0.69
C ARG A 56 -0.41 -9.04 1.91
N ARG A 57 -0.88 -7.95 2.51
CA ARG A 57 -1.75 -7.99 3.68
C ARG A 57 -3.15 -8.53 3.33
N ALA A 58 -3.74 -8.04 2.25
CA ALA A 58 -5.03 -8.51 1.74
C ALA A 58 -4.96 -10.00 1.35
N ALA A 59 -3.87 -10.43 0.71
CA ALA A 59 -3.61 -11.83 0.39
C ALA A 59 -3.54 -12.71 1.64
N ALA A 60 -2.80 -12.27 2.67
CA ALA A 60 -2.70 -12.98 3.94
C ALA A 60 -4.06 -13.06 4.68
N ALA A 61 -4.90 -12.03 4.53
CA ALA A 61 -6.25 -11.98 5.08
C ALA A 61 -7.30 -12.70 4.20
N HIS A 62 -6.92 -13.18 3.00
CA HIS A 62 -7.87 -13.67 2.00
C HIS A 62 -8.95 -12.63 1.61
N ASP A 63 -8.62 -11.34 1.69
CA ASP A 63 -9.52 -10.25 1.37
C ASP A 63 -9.52 -9.96 -0.13
N LEU A 64 -10.39 -10.66 -0.83
CA LEU A 64 -10.55 -10.54 -2.28
C LEU A 64 -11.05 -9.15 -2.71
N ARG A 65 -11.83 -8.46 -1.85
CA ARG A 65 -12.34 -7.12 -2.19
C ARG A 65 -11.23 -6.10 -2.17
N GLU A 66 -10.36 -6.17 -1.17
CA GLU A 66 -9.24 -5.24 -1.07
C GLU A 66 -8.23 -5.49 -2.20
N LEU A 67 -7.90 -6.76 -2.50
CA LEU A 67 -7.08 -7.09 -3.67
C LEU A 67 -7.67 -6.56 -4.98
N GLN A 68 -8.99 -6.66 -5.15
CA GLN A 68 -9.66 -6.12 -6.32
C GLN A 68 -9.55 -4.60 -6.40
N ARG A 69 -9.76 -3.88 -5.28
CA ARG A 69 -9.57 -2.43 -5.23
C ARG A 69 -8.14 -2.03 -5.62
N ILE A 70 -7.13 -2.72 -5.07
CA ILE A 70 -5.72 -2.42 -5.35
C ILE A 70 -5.40 -2.68 -6.84
N ALA A 71 -5.96 -3.74 -7.42
CA ALA A 71 -5.87 -4.03 -8.85
C ALA A 71 -6.55 -2.94 -9.70
N ASP A 72 -7.74 -2.49 -9.32
CA ASP A 72 -8.48 -1.41 -9.98
C ASP A 72 -7.73 -0.06 -9.91
N ALA A 73 -6.89 0.14 -8.88
CA ALA A 73 -5.98 1.28 -8.79
C ALA A 73 -4.78 1.18 -9.76
N GLY A 74 -4.65 0.08 -10.51
CA GLY A 74 -3.62 -0.15 -11.51
C GLY A 74 -2.43 -0.99 -11.02
N TYR A 75 -2.57 -1.66 -9.87
CA TYR A 75 -1.51 -2.50 -9.33
C TYR A 75 -1.66 -3.96 -9.80
N ASP A 76 -0.97 -4.32 -10.89
CA ASP A 76 -1.10 -5.62 -11.56
C ASP A 76 -0.84 -6.83 -10.65
N GLU A 77 0.09 -6.72 -9.69
CA GLU A 77 0.41 -7.81 -8.77
C GLU A 77 -0.80 -8.18 -7.89
N ALA A 78 -1.62 -7.20 -7.49
CA ALA A 78 -2.84 -7.49 -6.75
C ALA A 78 -3.85 -8.27 -7.59
N ALA A 79 -3.92 -8.00 -8.89
CA ALA A 79 -4.79 -8.74 -9.81
C ALA A 79 -4.34 -10.20 -9.95
N ASP A 80 -3.02 -10.43 -10.07
CA ASP A 80 -2.45 -11.79 -10.15
C ASP A 80 -2.71 -12.60 -8.88
N VAL A 81 -2.52 -11.97 -7.72
CA VAL A 81 -2.80 -12.59 -6.42
C VAL A 81 -4.29 -12.89 -6.26
N LEU A 82 -5.16 -11.96 -6.65
CA LEU A 82 -6.61 -12.16 -6.62
C LEU A 82 -7.02 -13.37 -7.47
N ASP A 83 -6.55 -13.46 -8.71
CA ASP A 83 -6.84 -14.56 -9.63
C ASP A 83 -6.37 -15.90 -9.03
N ARG A 84 -5.14 -15.93 -8.49
CA ARG A 84 -4.59 -17.12 -7.84
C ARG A 84 -5.43 -17.60 -6.66
N LEU A 85 -5.91 -16.68 -5.81
CA LEU A 85 -6.76 -17.03 -4.67
C LEU A 85 -8.13 -17.55 -5.11
N LEU A 86 -8.74 -16.93 -6.14
CA LEU A 86 -10.01 -17.38 -6.72
C LEU A 86 -9.89 -18.76 -7.37
N ALA A 87 -8.81 -19.00 -8.12
CA ALA A 87 -8.52 -20.29 -8.72
C ALA A 87 -8.28 -21.38 -7.67
N GLY A 88 -7.59 -21.06 -6.58
CA GLY A 88 -7.30 -22.00 -5.49
C GLY A 88 -8.50 -22.34 -4.59
N THR A 89 -9.52 -21.49 -4.52
CA THR A 89 -10.76 -21.75 -3.76
C THR A 89 -11.77 -22.63 -4.51
N SER A 90 -11.57 -22.87 -5.80
CA SER A 90 -12.54 -23.58 -6.65
C SER A 90 -12.41 -25.12 -6.62
N ASP A 91 -11.64 -25.70 -5.68
CA ASP A 91 -11.44 -27.16 -5.51
C ASP A 91 -12.32 -27.76 -4.39
#